data_AF-A0A2S5NDP7-F1
#
_entry.id   AF-A0A2S5NDP7-F1
#
_cell.length_a   1.000
_cell.length_b   1.000
_cell.length_c   1.000
_cell.angle_alpha   90.00
_cell.angle_beta   90.00
_cell.angle_gamma   90.00
#
_symmetry.space_group_name_H-M   'P 1'
#
loop_
_entity.id
_entity.type
_entity.pdbx_description
1 polymer ?
#
loop_
_entity_poly.entity_id
_entity_poly.type
_entity_poly.pdbx_seq_one_letter_code
_entity_poly.pdbx_strand_id
1 'polypeptide(L)'
;MSALTFTLKKNVTQQIDCRLLTSNNLADLSIVQIENLSLLNTKNAPKISDYFDVSGDDANHIIFKNANQQLHYIGHQMTHGQITVEGDCGDFLGHQMRGGILICKGNANDRVGDHMRRGLILIDGNAGNYCGSRLIAGTIGVFGDAGNYVGFAMKRGTILLTKTPKLHATLQDCGTHNLPFLV
;
A
#
# COMPACT_ATOMS: atom_id res chain seq x y z
N MET A 1 -8.71 21.66 -6.78
CA MET A 1 -7.92 20.44 -6.76
C MET A 1 -8.83 19.27 -6.50
N SER A 2 -8.85 18.31 -7.41
CA SER A 2 -9.48 17.01 -7.21
C SER A 2 -8.39 15.94 -7.09
N ALA A 3 -8.68 14.90 -6.31
CA ALA A 3 -7.76 13.80 -6.09
C ALA A 3 -7.25 13.22 -7.42
N LEU A 4 -5.92 13.06 -7.54
CA LEU A 4 -5.31 12.42 -8.71
C LEU A 4 -5.74 10.95 -8.75
N THR A 5 -6.58 10.62 -9.71
CA THR A 5 -7.29 9.36 -9.77
C THR A 5 -6.81 8.53 -10.95
N PHE A 6 -6.34 7.32 -10.64
CA PHE A 6 -5.99 6.26 -11.59
C PHE A 6 -7.13 5.25 -11.62
N THR A 7 -7.90 5.20 -12.71
CA THR A 7 -8.97 4.21 -12.87
C THR A 7 -8.46 3.04 -13.70
N LEU A 8 -8.38 1.85 -13.11
CA LEU A 8 -7.88 0.66 -13.81
C LEU A 8 -8.82 0.25 -14.95
N LYS A 9 -8.27 0.11 -16.14
CA LYS A 9 -8.99 -0.35 -17.33
C LYS A 9 -9.33 -1.84 -17.20
N LYS A 10 -10.49 -2.23 -17.73
CA LYS A 10 -10.91 -3.64 -17.74
C LYS A 10 -9.90 -4.48 -18.56
N ASN A 11 -9.62 -5.71 -18.12
CA ASN A 11 -8.75 -6.73 -18.75
C ASN A 11 -7.25 -6.71 -18.40
N VAL A 12 -6.83 -6.06 -17.32
CA VAL A 12 -5.45 -6.22 -16.84
C VAL A 12 -5.29 -7.57 -16.13
N THR A 13 -4.62 -8.51 -16.79
CA THR A 13 -4.23 -9.82 -16.23
C THR A 13 -2.75 -9.90 -15.84
N GLN A 14 -1.94 -8.95 -16.31
CA GLN A 14 -0.52 -8.87 -15.99
C GLN A 14 -0.28 -8.04 -14.72
N GLN A 15 0.76 -8.40 -13.97
CA GLN A 15 1.19 -7.63 -12.81
C GLN A 15 1.70 -6.25 -13.22
N ILE A 16 1.24 -5.22 -12.51
CA ILE A 16 1.61 -3.81 -12.72
C ILE A 16 2.44 -3.35 -11.52
N ASP A 17 3.65 -2.88 -11.81
CA ASP A 17 4.51 -2.24 -10.80
C ASP A 17 4.11 -0.77 -10.63
N CYS A 18 3.60 -0.41 -9.45
CA CYS A 18 3.11 0.93 -9.13
C CYS A 18 4.13 1.80 -8.37
N ARG A 19 5.43 1.45 -8.35
CA ARG A 19 6.45 2.19 -7.57
C ARG A 19 6.55 3.68 -7.91
N LEU A 20 6.29 4.03 -9.16
CA LEU A 20 6.35 5.41 -9.64
C LEU A 20 5.07 6.20 -9.32
N LEU A 21 3.99 5.51 -8.92
CA LEU A 21 2.67 6.12 -8.71
C LEU A 21 2.51 6.60 -7.27
N THR A 22 3.37 7.52 -6.85
CA THR A 22 3.37 8.09 -5.50
C THR A 22 3.42 9.60 -5.53
N SER A 23 2.97 10.23 -4.44
CA SER A 23 2.95 11.70 -4.30
C SER A 23 4.30 12.34 -4.62
N ASN A 24 5.38 11.74 -4.10
CA ASN A 24 6.76 12.17 -4.32
C ASN A 24 7.19 12.22 -5.79
N ASN A 25 6.69 11.31 -6.62
CA ASN A 25 7.11 11.20 -8.02
C ASN A 25 6.18 11.96 -8.97
N LEU A 26 4.95 12.25 -8.54
CA LEU A 26 3.92 12.84 -9.38
C LEU A 26 3.66 14.34 -9.10
N ALA A 27 4.19 14.89 -8.00
CA ALA A 27 3.89 16.25 -7.53
C ALA A 27 4.06 17.37 -8.58
N ASP A 28 5.08 17.25 -9.43
CA ASP A 28 5.43 18.30 -10.41
C ASP A 28 5.07 17.91 -11.86
N LEU A 29 4.29 16.84 -12.04
CA LEU A 29 3.94 16.33 -13.37
C LEU A 29 2.52 16.74 -13.77
N SER A 30 2.37 17.17 -15.03
CA SER A 30 1.06 17.34 -15.66
C SER A 30 0.43 15.98 -15.99
N ILE A 31 -0.89 15.94 -16.12
CA ILE A 31 -1.63 14.73 -16.50
C ILE A 31 -1.06 14.09 -17.78
N VAL A 32 -0.75 14.88 -18.79
CA VAL A 32 -0.15 14.39 -20.05
C VAL A 32 1.20 13.73 -19.83
N GLN A 33 2.02 14.25 -18.91
CA GLN A 33 3.30 13.64 -18.56
C GLN A 33 3.09 12.34 -17.77
N ILE A 34 2.13 12.32 -16.85
CA ILE A 34 1.77 11.13 -16.08
C ILE A 34 1.27 10.03 -17.02
N GLU A 35 0.34 10.31 -17.91
CA GLU A 35 -0.19 9.34 -18.87
C GLU A 35 0.90 8.70 -19.73
N ASN A 36 1.93 9.48 -20.09
CA ASN A 36 3.05 9.01 -20.92
C ASN A 36 4.20 8.37 -20.14
N LEU A 37 4.13 8.32 -18.80
CA LEU A 37 5.17 7.74 -17.97
C LEU A 37 5.23 6.23 -18.17
N SER A 38 6.43 5.69 -18.39
CA SER A 38 6.67 4.25 -18.56
C SER A 38 6.88 3.60 -17.19
N LEU A 39 6.18 2.50 -16.93
CA LEU A 39 6.31 1.76 -15.66
C LEU A 39 7.58 0.91 -15.57
N LEU A 40 8.22 0.61 -16.70
CA LEU A 40 9.45 -0.18 -16.79
C LEU A 40 10.53 0.59 -17.54
N ASN A 41 11.80 0.33 -17.19
CA ASN A 41 12.97 0.89 -17.87
C ASN A 41 13.34 0.07 -19.12
N THR A 42 12.39 -0.15 -20.03
CA THR A 42 12.64 -0.88 -21.29
C THR A 42 12.15 -0.07 -22.49
N LYS A 43 12.76 -0.29 -23.67
CA LYS A 43 12.47 0.51 -24.88
C LYS A 43 11.00 0.50 -25.32
N ASN A 44 10.24 -0.53 -24.95
CA ASN A 44 8.81 -0.68 -25.27
C ASN A 44 7.98 -0.88 -23.98
N ALA A 45 8.38 -0.22 -22.91
CA ALA A 45 7.65 -0.31 -21.65
C ALA A 45 6.23 0.26 -21.80
N PRO A 46 5.22 -0.47 -21.32
CA PRO A 46 3.85 0.02 -21.34
C PRO A 46 3.75 1.28 -20.47
N LYS A 47 2.93 2.21 -20.96
CA LYS A 47 2.69 3.50 -20.33
C LYS A 47 1.58 3.39 -19.29
N ILE A 48 1.48 4.38 -18.41
CA ILE A 48 0.35 4.49 -17.48
C ILE A 48 -0.98 4.51 -18.24
N SER A 49 -1.06 5.24 -19.36
CA SER A 49 -2.28 5.32 -20.18
C SER A 49 -2.77 3.98 -20.72
N ASP A 50 -1.89 2.98 -20.85
CA ASP A 50 -2.26 1.66 -21.36
C ASP A 50 -3.08 0.88 -20.33
N TYR A 51 -2.92 1.22 -19.04
CA TYR A 51 -3.55 0.53 -17.92
C TYR A 51 -4.60 1.36 -17.19
N PHE A 52 -4.44 2.68 -17.16
CA PHE A 52 -5.25 3.57 -16.35
C PHE A 52 -5.85 4.69 -17.19
N ASP A 53 -7.09 5.06 -16.87
CA ASP A 53 -7.62 6.39 -17.18
C ASP A 53 -7.24 7.33 -16.03
N VAL A 54 -6.54 8.43 -16.34
CA VAL A 54 -6.01 9.37 -15.33
C VAL A 54 -6.86 10.64 -15.32
N SER A 55 -7.19 11.12 -14.12
CA SER A 55 -7.94 12.38 -13.95
C SER A 55 -7.58 13.05 -12.63
N GLY A 56 -7.89 14.34 -12.50
CA GLY A 56 -7.52 15.13 -11.31
C GLY A 56 -6.07 15.59 -11.32
N ASP A 57 -5.73 16.40 -10.33
CA ASP A 57 -4.50 17.19 -10.29
C ASP A 57 -3.79 17.18 -8.93
N ASP A 58 -4.42 16.65 -7.88
CA ASP A 58 -3.85 16.61 -6.54
C ASP A 58 -3.00 15.37 -6.31
N ALA A 59 -1.69 15.49 -6.53
CA ALA A 59 -0.72 14.42 -6.25
C ALA A 59 -0.55 14.11 -4.75
N ASN A 60 -1.03 14.96 -3.83
CA ASN A 60 -1.02 14.65 -2.40
C ASN A 60 -2.19 13.76 -1.98
N HIS A 61 -3.24 13.64 -2.80
CA HIS A 61 -4.38 12.74 -2.57
C HIS A 61 -4.61 11.89 -3.82
N ILE A 62 -4.04 10.68 -3.83
CA ILE A 62 -4.13 9.76 -4.96
C ILE A 62 -5.20 8.70 -4.70
N ILE A 63 -5.98 8.36 -5.72
CA ILE A 63 -7.00 7.31 -5.66
C ILE A 63 -6.77 6.29 -6.77
N PHE A 64 -6.70 5.00 -6.42
CA PHE A 64 -6.77 3.90 -7.38
C PHE A 64 -8.18 3.34 -7.40
N LYS A 65 -8.88 3.50 -8.53
CA LYS A 65 -10.25 2.98 -8.72
C LYS A 65 -10.26 1.67 -9.48
N ASN A 66 -11.22 0.81 -9.13
CA ASN A 66 -11.33 -0.55 -9.65
C ASN A 66 -10.02 -1.34 -9.47
N ALA A 67 -9.32 -1.06 -8.38
CA ALA A 67 -8.04 -1.69 -8.10
C ALA A 67 -8.22 -3.20 -7.87
N ASN A 68 -7.24 -3.97 -8.28
CA ASN A 68 -7.23 -5.41 -8.10
C ASN A 68 -5.84 -5.90 -7.67
N GLN A 69 -5.76 -7.21 -7.42
CA GLN A 69 -4.55 -7.89 -6.94
C GLN A 69 -3.34 -7.84 -7.90
N GLN A 70 -3.51 -7.35 -9.13
CA GLN A 70 -2.40 -7.17 -10.08
C GLN A 70 -1.62 -5.87 -9.84
N LEU A 71 -2.07 -4.98 -8.94
CA LEU A 71 -1.37 -3.73 -8.65
C LEU A 71 -0.41 -3.90 -7.48
N HIS A 72 0.88 -4.04 -7.77
CA HIS A 72 1.93 -4.27 -6.77
C HIS A 72 2.66 -2.97 -6.41
N TYR A 73 3.28 -2.92 -5.23
CA TYR A 73 4.12 -1.82 -4.78
C TYR A 73 3.46 -0.43 -4.69
N ILE A 74 2.13 -0.36 -4.59
CA ILE A 74 1.43 0.90 -4.36
C ILE A 74 1.99 1.55 -3.09
N GLY A 75 2.37 2.84 -3.15
CA GLY A 75 2.93 3.57 -2.00
C GLY A 75 4.42 3.29 -1.72
N HIS A 76 5.14 2.70 -2.66
CA HIS A 76 6.58 2.46 -2.51
C HIS A 76 7.36 3.73 -2.17
N GLN A 77 8.11 3.70 -1.06
CA GLN A 77 8.94 4.83 -0.59
C GLN A 77 8.21 6.17 -0.42
N MET A 78 6.87 6.16 -0.37
CA MET A 78 6.07 7.36 -0.16
C MET A 78 6.46 8.05 1.16
N THR A 79 6.57 9.38 1.14
CA THR A 79 7.03 10.19 2.29
C THR A 79 5.95 11.10 2.88
N HIS A 80 4.97 11.52 2.08
CA HIS A 80 3.84 12.36 2.49
C HIS A 80 2.62 12.13 1.59
N GLY A 81 1.49 12.74 1.93
CA GLY A 81 0.23 12.61 1.19
C GLY A 81 -0.58 11.39 1.63
N GLN A 82 -1.63 11.09 0.86
CA GLN A 82 -2.54 9.99 1.07
C GLN A 82 -2.77 9.23 -0.23
N ILE A 83 -2.74 7.90 -0.17
CA ILE A 83 -3.17 7.02 -1.25
C ILE A 83 -4.39 6.22 -0.75
N THR A 84 -5.47 6.22 -1.52
CA THR A 84 -6.63 5.37 -1.30
C THR A 84 -6.77 4.37 -2.43
N VAL A 85 -6.90 3.09 -2.10
CA VAL A 85 -7.12 1.99 -3.04
C VAL A 85 -8.57 1.53 -2.89
N GLU A 86 -9.40 1.86 -3.88
CA GLU A 86 -10.79 1.40 -4.00
C GLU A 86 -10.80 0.03 -4.70
N GLY A 87 -10.61 -1.03 -3.90
CA GLY A 87 -10.53 -2.42 -4.36
C GLY A 87 -9.38 -3.17 -3.68
N ASP A 88 -8.95 -4.26 -4.31
CA ASP A 88 -7.83 -5.06 -3.83
C ASP A 88 -6.49 -4.47 -4.32
N CYS A 89 -5.40 -4.87 -3.68
CA CYS A 89 -4.04 -4.60 -4.12
C CYS A 89 -3.17 -5.86 -4.05
N GLY A 90 -2.13 -5.86 -4.86
CA GLY A 90 -1.14 -6.92 -4.90
C GLY A 90 -0.13 -6.84 -3.77
N ASP A 91 1.03 -7.45 -4.01
CA ASP A 91 2.10 -7.56 -3.03
C ASP A 91 2.80 -6.21 -2.77
N PHE A 92 3.47 -6.13 -1.63
CA PHE A 92 4.37 -5.03 -1.27
C PHE A 92 3.69 -3.64 -1.15
N LEU A 93 2.41 -3.62 -0.79
CA LEU A 93 1.70 -2.38 -0.43
C LEU A 93 2.48 -1.60 0.63
N GLY A 94 2.82 -0.33 0.36
CA GLY A 94 3.57 0.52 1.29
C GLY A 94 5.02 0.07 1.56
N HIS A 95 5.62 -0.70 0.66
CA HIS A 95 7.02 -1.14 0.82
C HIS A 95 7.99 0.05 0.95
N GLN A 96 8.83 0.02 1.98
CA GLN A 96 9.79 1.07 2.33
C GLN A 96 9.16 2.47 2.54
N MET A 97 7.87 2.56 2.84
CA MET A 97 7.18 3.82 3.14
C MET A 97 7.85 4.58 4.29
N ARG A 98 8.00 5.89 4.11
CA ARG A 98 8.70 6.81 5.04
C ARG A 98 7.80 7.92 5.58
N GLY A 99 6.52 7.91 5.23
CA GLY A 99 5.47 8.79 5.75
C GLY A 99 4.24 8.82 4.85
N GLY A 100 3.21 9.55 5.26
CA GLY A 100 1.91 9.58 4.59
C GLY A 100 0.91 8.55 5.14
N ILE A 101 -0.24 8.45 4.46
CA ILE A 101 -1.34 7.55 4.80
C ILE A 101 -1.67 6.69 3.59
N LEU A 102 -1.86 5.39 3.78
CA LEU A 102 -2.29 4.47 2.74
C LEU A 102 -3.51 3.69 3.23
N ILE A 103 -4.61 3.78 2.51
CA ILE A 103 -5.88 3.13 2.85
C ILE A 103 -6.24 2.16 1.74
N CYS A 104 -6.38 0.88 2.04
CA CYS A 104 -6.89 -0.14 1.13
C CYS A 104 -8.29 -0.57 1.56
N LYS A 105 -9.27 -0.39 0.65
CA LYS A 105 -10.68 -0.73 0.90
C LYS A 105 -11.01 -2.20 0.67
N GLY A 106 -10.11 -2.95 0.03
CA GLY A 106 -10.23 -4.39 -0.16
C GLY A 106 -9.11 -5.15 0.55
N ASN A 107 -8.66 -6.22 -0.09
CA ASN A 107 -7.57 -7.06 0.38
C ASN A 107 -6.22 -6.58 -0.14
N ALA A 108 -5.17 -6.86 0.63
CA ALA A 108 -3.80 -6.72 0.21
C ALA A 108 -3.11 -8.09 0.24
N ASN A 109 -2.30 -8.40 -0.77
CA ASN A 109 -1.56 -9.66 -0.79
C ASN A 109 -0.33 -9.59 0.14
N ASP A 110 0.77 -10.25 -0.23
CA ASP A 110 1.87 -10.49 0.69
C ASP A 110 2.72 -9.23 0.93
N ARG A 111 3.37 -9.18 2.10
CA ARG A 111 4.42 -8.19 2.43
C ARG A 111 3.95 -6.74 2.50
N VAL A 112 2.72 -6.51 2.94
CA VAL A 112 2.23 -5.18 3.33
C VAL A 112 3.22 -4.52 4.31
N GLY A 113 3.60 -3.28 4.05
CA GLY A 113 4.46 -2.48 4.93
C GLY A 113 5.88 -3.02 5.10
N ASP A 114 6.37 -3.85 4.18
CA ASP A 114 7.72 -4.40 4.31
C ASP A 114 8.78 -3.28 4.32
N HIS A 115 9.68 -3.30 5.30
CA HIS A 115 10.68 -2.24 5.53
C HIS A 115 10.12 -0.83 5.76
N MET A 116 8.85 -0.69 6.12
CA MET A 116 8.25 0.61 6.44
C MET A 116 8.95 1.28 7.64
N ARG A 117 9.17 2.59 7.55
CA ARG A 117 9.89 3.40 8.54
C ARG A 117 9.01 4.43 9.23
N ARG A 118 7.96 4.93 8.56
CA ARG A 118 6.92 5.81 9.13
C ARG A 118 5.67 5.74 8.26
N GLY A 119 4.59 6.33 8.74
CA GLY A 119 3.30 6.42 8.07
C GLY A 119 2.25 5.53 8.72
N LEU A 120 1.08 5.51 8.10
CA LEU A 120 -0.06 4.70 8.50
C LEU A 120 -0.56 3.90 7.29
N ILE A 121 -0.70 2.58 7.45
CA ILE A 121 -1.37 1.71 6.47
C ILE A 121 -2.62 1.14 7.12
N LEU A 122 -3.79 1.30 6.50
CA LEU A 122 -5.06 0.73 6.94
C LEU A 122 -5.63 -0.17 5.85
N ILE A 123 -6.02 -1.38 6.21
CA ILE A 123 -6.61 -2.38 5.30
C ILE A 123 -7.97 -2.81 5.85
N ASP A 124 -9.04 -2.54 5.11
CA ASP A 124 -10.40 -2.92 5.48
C ASP A 124 -10.63 -4.44 5.31
N GLY A 125 -9.98 -5.07 4.32
CA GLY A 125 -10.02 -6.52 4.08
C GLY A 125 -8.88 -7.30 4.74
N ASN A 126 -8.43 -8.37 4.07
CA ASN A 126 -7.37 -9.24 4.53
C ASN A 126 -5.98 -8.75 4.10
N ALA A 127 -4.96 -9.07 4.88
CA ALA A 127 -3.55 -8.93 4.51
C ALA A 127 -2.89 -10.31 4.33
N GLY A 128 -2.07 -10.46 3.30
CA GLY A 128 -1.35 -11.70 3.03
C GLY A 128 -0.25 -12.04 4.05
N ASN A 129 0.61 -12.98 3.68
CA ASN A 129 1.75 -13.39 4.49
C ASN A 129 2.76 -12.26 4.64
N TYR A 130 3.55 -12.31 5.71
CA TYR A 130 4.62 -11.35 5.99
C TYR A 130 4.14 -9.90 6.11
N CYS A 131 2.88 -9.68 6.51
CA CYS A 131 2.37 -8.34 6.83
C CYS A 131 3.24 -7.69 7.93
N GLY A 132 3.76 -6.50 7.68
CA GLY A 132 4.68 -5.79 8.56
C GLY A 132 6.06 -6.43 8.70
N SER A 133 6.52 -7.23 7.74
CA SER A 133 7.86 -7.81 7.81
C SER A 133 8.92 -6.71 7.79
N ARG A 134 9.96 -6.86 8.62
CA ARG A 134 11.08 -5.90 8.72
C ARG A 134 10.63 -4.46 8.98
N LEU A 135 9.45 -4.27 9.59
CA LEU A 135 8.93 -2.97 10.01
C LEU A 135 9.93 -2.29 10.97
N ILE A 136 10.34 -1.07 10.65
CA ILE A 136 11.31 -0.31 11.46
C ILE A 136 10.60 0.68 12.39
N ALA A 137 9.48 1.26 11.93
CA ALA A 137 8.54 2.09 12.67
C ALA A 137 7.33 2.42 11.75
N GLY A 138 6.26 2.95 12.33
CA GLY A 138 4.98 3.19 11.66
C GLY A 138 3.87 2.29 12.21
N THR A 139 2.66 2.47 11.69
CA THR A 139 1.47 1.73 12.14
C THR A 139 0.79 1.05 10.96
N ILE A 140 0.45 -0.22 11.12
CA ILE A 140 -0.34 -1.00 10.18
C ILE A 140 -1.61 -1.47 10.91
N GLY A 141 -2.79 -1.20 10.35
CA GLY A 141 -4.07 -1.70 10.85
C GLY A 141 -4.71 -2.63 9.83
N VAL A 142 -5.16 -3.81 10.25
CA VAL A 142 -5.87 -4.78 9.40
C VAL A 142 -7.17 -5.18 10.08
N PHE A 143 -8.29 -4.96 9.40
CA PHE A 143 -9.64 -5.29 9.88
C PHE A 143 -10.05 -6.74 9.57
N GLY A 144 -9.50 -7.35 8.52
CA GLY A 144 -9.68 -8.76 8.20
C GLY A 144 -8.65 -9.67 8.86
N ASP A 145 -8.37 -10.80 8.21
CA ASP A 145 -7.33 -11.74 8.61
C ASP A 145 -5.95 -11.28 8.13
N ALA A 146 -4.91 -11.58 8.92
CA ALA A 146 -3.53 -11.45 8.51
C ALA A 146 -2.90 -12.84 8.31
N GLY A 147 -2.13 -13.01 7.23
CA GLY A 147 -1.50 -14.27 6.87
C GLY A 147 -0.39 -14.73 7.83
N ASN A 148 0.43 -15.70 7.40
CA ASN A 148 1.52 -16.21 8.22
C ASN A 148 2.64 -15.16 8.40
N TYR A 149 3.44 -15.30 9.47
CA TYR A 149 4.65 -14.51 9.68
C TYR A 149 4.41 -12.99 9.79
N VAL A 150 3.28 -12.57 10.35
CA VAL A 150 3.02 -11.16 10.68
C VAL A 150 4.12 -10.60 11.57
N GLY A 151 4.67 -9.43 11.25
CA GLY A 151 5.71 -8.80 12.04
C GLY A 151 7.07 -9.50 11.97
N PHE A 152 7.30 -10.42 11.02
CA PHE A 152 8.57 -11.12 10.92
C PHE A 152 9.76 -10.16 10.78
N ALA A 153 10.72 -10.28 11.71
CA ALA A 153 11.89 -9.42 11.81
C ALA A 153 11.59 -7.91 11.99
N MET A 154 10.40 -7.55 12.50
CA MET A 154 10.12 -6.16 12.89
C MET A 154 11.06 -5.69 14.02
N LYS A 155 11.46 -4.42 13.96
CA LYS A 155 12.30 -3.76 14.98
C LYS A 155 11.49 -2.90 15.93
N ARG A 156 10.60 -2.06 15.40
CA ARG A 156 9.65 -1.20 16.15
C ARG A 156 8.40 -0.96 15.28
N GLY A 157 7.43 -0.24 15.84
CA GLY A 157 6.16 0.06 15.18
C GLY A 157 5.02 -0.73 15.80
N THR A 158 3.82 -0.56 15.24
CA THR A 158 2.60 -1.18 15.77
C THR A 158 1.82 -1.83 14.64
N ILE A 159 1.46 -3.10 14.83
CA ILE A 159 0.51 -3.80 13.96
C ILE A 159 -0.74 -4.04 14.79
N LEU A 160 -1.86 -3.44 14.38
CA LEU A 160 -3.16 -3.59 15.03
C LEU A 160 -4.02 -4.53 14.19
N LEU A 161 -4.50 -5.60 14.81
CA LEU A 161 -5.31 -6.62 14.17
C LEU A 161 -6.61 -6.78 14.96
N THR A 162 -7.73 -6.90 14.26
CA THR A 162 -9.03 -7.23 14.85
C THR A 162 -9.19 -8.73 15.13
N LYS A 163 -8.37 -9.55 14.48
CA LYS A 163 -8.34 -11.01 14.62
C LYS A 163 -6.97 -11.48 15.11
N THR A 164 -6.96 -12.52 15.93
CA THR A 164 -5.73 -13.11 16.45
C THR A 164 -4.90 -13.72 15.31
N PRO A 165 -3.64 -13.29 15.10
CA PRO A 165 -2.79 -13.84 14.06
C PRO A 165 -2.24 -15.20 14.48
N LYS A 166 -1.75 -15.98 13.49
CA LYS A 166 -0.91 -17.14 13.79
C LYS A 166 0.47 -16.69 14.24
N LEU A 167 0.75 -16.86 15.53
CA LEU A 167 2.06 -16.55 16.10
C LEU A 167 3.15 -17.46 15.50
N HIS A 168 4.32 -16.88 15.24
CA HIS A 168 5.53 -17.60 14.84
C HIS A 168 6.56 -17.56 15.97
N ALA A 169 7.60 -18.41 15.87
CA ALA A 169 8.54 -18.69 16.96
C ALA A 169 9.27 -17.47 17.57
N THR A 170 9.29 -16.33 16.88
CA THR A 170 9.96 -15.10 17.33
C THR A 170 8.99 -14.02 17.84
N LEU A 171 7.70 -14.30 17.87
CA LEU A 171 6.69 -13.48 18.57
C LEU A 171 6.28 -14.18 19.86
N GLN A 172 6.15 -13.41 20.93
CA GLN A 172 5.71 -13.87 22.24
C GLN A 172 4.38 -13.19 22.59
N ASP A 173 3.49 -13.95 23.21
CA ASP A 173 2.30 -13.39 23.81
C ASP A 173 2.67 -12.72 25.14
N CYS A 174 2.43 -11.42 25.23
CA CYS A 174 2.69 -10.62 26.44
C CYS A 174 1.45 -10.49 27.34
N GLY A 175 0.36 -11.19 27.01
CA GLY A 175 -0.90 -11.16 27.74
C GLY A 175 -1.81 -10.00 27.32
N THR A 176 -2.84 -9.76 28.14
CA THR A 176 -3.84 -8.74 27.88
C THR A 176 -3.40 -7.40 28.44
N HIS A 177 -3.46 -6.37 27.58
CA HIS A 177 -3.18 -4.99 27.97
C HIS A 177 -4.47 -4.17 27.90
N ASN A 178 -4.82 -3.48 28.99
CA ASN A 178 -5.86 -2.45 28.95
C ASN A 178 -5.22 -1.15 28.43
N LEU A 179 -5.66 -0.68 27.27
CA LEU A 179 -5.21 0.58 26.70
C LEU A 179 -6.20 1.67 27.13
N PRO A 180 -5.87 2.53 28.11
CA PRO A 180 -6.84 3.41 28.79
C PRO A 180 -7.51 4.46 27.88
N PHE A 181 -7.02 4.61 26.65
CA PHE A 181 -7.52 5.54 25.65
C PHE A 181 -8.40 4.88 24.57
N LEU A 182 -8.62 3.56 24.63
CA LEU A 182 -9.50 2.78 23.74
C LEU A 182 -10.72 2.27 24.53
N VAL A 183 -11.38 3.17 25.26
CA VAL A 183 -12.58 2.87 26.08
C VAL A 183 -13.85 2.97 25.24
#